data_AF-Q0K051-F1
#
_entry.id   AF-Q0K051-F1
#
_cell.length_a   1.000
_cell.length_b   1.000
_cell.length_c   1.000
_cell.angle_alpha   90.00
_cell.angle_beta   90.00
_cell.angle_gamma   90.00
#
_symmetry.space_group_name_H-M   'P 1'
#
loop_
_entity.id
_entity.type
_entity.pdbx_description
1 polymer ?
#
loop_
_entity_poly.entity_id
_entity_poly.type
_entity_poly.pdbx_seq_one_letter_code
_entity_poly.pdbx_strand_id
1 'polypeptide(L)'
;MNTLQAAGALSGKRILIGKPGLDGHDIGAKIIALTLRNAGAEVIYTGLRRSPLQIAQVAVDEGVDAVGLSILSGSHKELVGEVIAQLRELNAHDIKVFVGGTIPAEDQPFLRTLGVTAVFTADMPLETVVSNLGRSLA
;
A
#
# COMPACT_ATOMS: atom_id res chain seq x y z
N MET A 1 -3.92 2.35 -23.40
CA MET A 1 -2.52 2.63 -23.03
C MET A 1 -1.74 1.33 -23.25
N ASN A 2 -0.66 1.37 -24.03
CA ASN A 2 0.11 0.16 -24.38
C ASN A 2 0.94 -0.33 -23.17
N THR A 3 1.14 -1.64 -23.07
CA THR A 3 1.95 -2.33 -22.04
C THR A 3 3.37 -1.78 -21.88
N LEU A 4 3.93 -1.15 -22.93
CA LEU A 4 5.24 -0.50 -22.89
C LEU A 4 5.26 0.84 -22.12
N GLN A 5 4.11 1.50 -21.89
CA GLN A 5 4.03 2.76 -21.13
C GLN A 5 4.00 2.56 -19.60
N ALA A 6 3.68 1.35 -19.12
CA ALA A 6 3.70 1.05 -17.68
C ALA A 6 5.10 0.70 -17.16
N ALA A 7 6.00 0.26 -18.04
CA ALA A 7 7.38 -0.07 -17.70
C ALA A 7 8.12 1.20 -17.26
N GLY A 8 8.53 1.26 -15.99
CA GLY A 8 9.25 2.39 -15.42
C GLY A 8 8.35 3.50 -14.84
N ALA A 9 7.03 3.34 -14.83
CA ALA A 9 6.11 4.33 -14.24
C ALA A 9 6.35 4.56 -12.74
N LEU A 10 7.03 3.63 -12.07
CA LEU A 10 7.42 3.73 -10.65
C LEU A 10 8.94 3.68 -10.46
N SER A 11 9.72 3.98 -11.52
CA SER A 11 11.17 4.00 -11.44
C SER A 11 11.66 4.97 -10.37
N GLY A 12 12.57 4.50 -9.52
CA GLY A 12 13.12 5.30 -8.41
C GLY A 12 12.19 5.45 -7.21
N LYS A 13 11.06 4.71 -7.18
CA LYS A 13 10.18 4.63 -6.01
C LYS A 13 10.47 3.39 -5.19
N ARG A 14 10.47 3.53 -3.87
CA ARG A 14 10.56 2.44 -2.90
C ARG A 14 9.22 2.29 -2.19
N ILE A 15 8.64 1.09 -2.27
CA ILE A 15 7.28 0.83 -1.79
C ILE A 15 7.30 -0.38 -0.85
N LEU A 16 6.80 -0.19 0.37
CA LEU A 16 6.56 -1.26 1.32
C LEU A 16 5.16 -1.84 1.09
N ILE A 17 5.04 -3.17 0.98
CA ILE A 17 3.76 -3.88 1.03
C ILE A 17 3.63 -4.58 2.38
N GLY A 18 2.73 -4.06 3.20
CA GLY A 18 2.43 -4.50 4.55
C GLY A 18 1.15 -5.35 4.64
N LYS A 19 1.15 -6.35 5.53
CA LYS A 19 -0.04 -7.11 5.90
C LYS A 19 -0.27 -7.04 7.42
N PRO A 20 -1.06 -6.06 7.89
CA PRO A 20 -1.30 -5.88 9.31
C PRO A 20 -2.27 -6.94 9.87
N GLY A 21 -2.15 -7.21 11.17
CA GLY A 21 -3.12 -8.02 11.91
C GLY A 21 -2.96 -9.53 11.70
N LEU A 22 -4.06 -10.27 11.62
CA LEU A 22 -4.04 -11.74 11.48
C LEU A 22 -4.37 -12.25 10.08
N ASP A 23 -4.50 -11.33 9.10
CA ASP A 23 -4.89 -11.66 7.73
C ASP A 23 -3.86 -12.57 7.03
N GLY A 24 -4.28 -13.81 6.77
CA GLY A 24 -3.48 -14.81 6.07
C GLY A 24 -3.56 -14.76 4.54
N HIS A 25 -4.41 -13.90 3.96
CA HIS A 25 -4.62 -13.86 2.52
C HIS A 25 -3.49 -13.14 1.80
N ASP A 26 -2.59 -13.92 1.19
CA ASP A 26 -1.32 -13.35 0.71
C ASP A 26 -1.21 -13.22 -0.82
N ILE A 27 -2.08 -13.89 -1.57
CA ILE A 27 -1.98 -13.96 -3.04
C ILE A 27 -2.05 -12.56 -3.65
N GLY A 28 -3.04 -11.75 -3.25
CA GLY A 28 -3.20 -10.39 -3.76
C GLY A 28 -2.01 -9.49 -3.44
N ALA A 29 -1.48 -9.55 -2.21
CA ALA A 29 -0.31 -8.77 -1.81
C ALA A 29 0.92 -9.13 -2.64
N LYS A 30 1.16 -10.42 -2.89
CA LYS A 30 2.25 -10.90 -3.74
C LYS A 30 2.09 -10.49 -5.20
N ILE A 31 0.88 -10.55 -5.75
CA ILE A 31 0.60 -10.09 -7.11
C ILE A 31 0.87 -8.59 -7.24
N ILE A 32 0.39 -7.77 -6.30
CA ILE A 32 0.67 -6.34 -6.28
C ILE A 32 2.18 -6.08 -6.16
N ALA A 33 2.86 -6.74 -5.22
CA ALA A 33 4.30 -6.58 -5.05
C ALA A 33 5.07 -6.87 -6.36
N LEU A 34 4.75 -7.98 -7.03
CA LEU A 34 5.35 -8.31 -8.33
C LEU A 34 5.00 -7.29 -9.42
N THR A 35 3.76 -6.85 -9.47
CA THR A 35 3.27 -5.85 -10.43
C THR A 35 4.03 -4.53 -10.30
N LEU A 36 4.18 -4.02 -9.08
CA LEU A 36 4.89 -2.76 -8.83
C LEU A 36 6.39 -2.89 -9.15
N ARG A 37 7.00 -4.04 -8.86
CA ARG A 37 8.39 -4.33 -9.30
C ARG A 37 8.55 -4.32 -10.80
N ASN A 38 7.62 -4.95 -11.54
CA ASN A 38 7.64 -4.94 -13.00
C ASN A 38 7.43 -3.53 -13.58
N ALA A 39 6.77 -2.64 -12.83
CA ALA A 39 6.63 -1.22 -13.17
C ALA A 39 7.84 -0.35 -12.76
N GLY A 40 8.89 -0.94 -12.18
CA GLY A 40 10.17 -0.28 -11.88
C GLY A 40 10.38 0.14 -10.42
N ALA A 41 9.44 -0.14 -9.52
CA ALA A 41 9.62 0.16 -8.09
C ALA A 41 10.58 -0.84 -7.42
N GLU A 42 11.34 -0.36 -6.44
CA GLU A 42 11.91 -1.21 -5.40
C GLU A 42 10.79 -1.57 -4.41
N VAL A 43 10.55 -2.87 -4.19
CA VAL A 43 9.44 -3.32 -3.36
C VAL A 43 9.91 -4.19 -2.22
N ILE A 44 9.48 -3.82 -1.02
CA ILE A 44 9.76 -4.53 0.24
C ILE A 44 8.45 -5.15 0.71
N TYR A 45 8.44 -6.46 0.94
CA TYR A 45 7.25 -7.16 1.42
C TYR A 45 7.48 -7.64 2.86
N THR A 46 6.64 -7.21 3.80
CA THR A 46 6.86 -7.44 5.24
C THR A 46 6.61 -8.89 5.69
N GLY A 47 6.00 -9.70 4.83
CA GLY A 47 5.40 -10.97 5.24
C GLY A 47 4.06 -10.79 5.96
N LEU A 48 3.50 -11.91 6.35
CA LEU A 48 2.21 -11.97 7.04
C LEU A 48 2.31 -11.55 8.50
N ARG A 49 1.16 -11.11 9.03
CA ARG A 49 0.91 -10.92 10.45
C ARG A 49 1.89 -9.99 11.15
N ARG A 50 2.03 -8.79 10.62
CA ARG A 50 2.84 -7.72 11.24
C ARG A 50 1.96 -6.80 12.05
N SER A 51 2.50 -6.28 13.15
CA SER A 51 1.80 -5.20 13.86
C SER A 51 1.91 -3.89 13.08
N PRO A 52 0.95 -2.96 13.25
CA PRO A 52 1.04 -1.64 12.65
C PRO A 52 2.35 -0.90 12.95
N LEU A 53 2.84 -0.98 14.19
CA LEU A 53 4.14 -0.42 14.58
C LEU A 53 5.30 -1.04 13.79
N GLN A 54 5.33 -2.38 13.63
CA GLN A 54 6.39 -3.04 12.86
C GLN A 54 6.40 -2.58 11.40
N ILE A 55 5.22 -2.44 10.79
CA ILE A 55 5.09 -1.94 9.42
C ILE A 55 5.61 -0.51 9.31
N ALA A 56 5.20 0.36 10.24
CA ALA A 56 5.64 1.76 10.27
C ALA A 56 7.16 1.87 10.49
N GLN A 57 7.73 1.09 11.41
CA GLN A 57 9.17 1.09 11.68
C GLN A 57 9.96 0.68 10.43
N VAL A 58 9.58 -0.42 9.76
CA VAL A 58 10.25 -0.84 8.52
C VAL A 58 10.10 0.21 7.43
N ALA A 59 8.94 0.87 7.31
CA ALA A 59 8.75 1.94 6.34
C ALA A 59 9.75 3.10 6.54
N VAL A 60 9.98 3.48 7.80
CA VAL A 60 10.91 4.55 8.17
C VAL A 60 12.36 4.11 8.00
N ASP A 61 12.73 2.95 8.53
CA ASP A 61 14.10 2.42 8.47
C ASP A 61 14.57 2.23 7.03
N GLU A 62 13.66 1.80 6.15
CA GLU A 62 13.93 1.59 4.74
C GLU A 62 13.73 2.86 3.89
N GLY A 63 13.27 3.97 4.47
CA GLY A 63 13.07 5.24 3.77
C GLY A 63 12.15 5.10 2.54
N VAL A 64 10.99 4.47 2.71
CA VAL A 64 10.07 4.19 1.59
C VAL A 64 9.24 5.42 1.22
N ASP A 65 8.94 5.61 -0.07
CA ASP A 65 8.03 6.67 -0.53
C ASP A 65 6.57 6.36 -0.15
N ALA A 66 6.22 5.07 -0.07
CA ALA A 66 4.85 4.65 0.17
C ALA A 66 4.73 3.30 0.90
N VAL A 67 3.63 3.15 1.63
CA VAL A 67 3.18 1.93 2.28
C VAL A 67 1.84 1.48 1.68
N GLY A 68 1.81 0.29 1.11
CA GLY A 68 0.63 -0.41 0.66
C GLY A 68 0.16 -1.44 1.68
N LEU A 69 -1.05 -1.27 2.21
CA LEU A 69 -1.64 -2.21 3.16
C LEU A 69 -2.61 -3.16 2.46
N SER A 70 -2.36 -4.46 2.53
CA SER A 70 -3.27 -5.48 1.99
C SER A 70 -4.10 -6.12 3.10
N ILE A 71 -5.41 -5.85 3.10
CA ILE A 71 -6.36 -6.23 4.16
C ILE A 71 -7.61 -6.86 3.55
N LEU A 72 -7.87 -8.13 3.89
CA LEU A 72 -9.08 -8.85 3.50
C LEU A 72 -9.95 -9.26 4.70
N SER A 73 -9.54 -8.95 5.93
CA SER A 73 -10.21 -9.36 7.17
C SER A 73 -11.40 -8.51 7.61
N GLY A 74 -11.68 -7.40 6.91
CA GLY A 74 -12.67 -6.39 7.33
C GLY A 74 -12.18 -5.44 8.43
N SER A 75 -10.93 -5.58 8.88
CA SER A 75 -10.33 -4.74 9.93
C SER A 75 -9.64 -3.48 9.39
N HIS A 76 -9.96 -3.06 8.16
CA HIS A 76 -9.22 -2.00 7.45
C HIS A 76 -9.32 -0.64 8.12
N LYS A 77 -10.47 -0.26 8.71
CA LYS A 77 -10.59 1.04 9.39
C LYS A 77 -9.60 1.20 10.55
N GLU A 78 -9.56 0.19 11.41
CA GLU A 78 -8.71 0.16 12.60
C GLU A 78 -7.23 0.04 12.21
N LEU A 79 -6.88 -1.02 11.46
CA LEU A 79 -5.47 -1.31 11.15
C LEU A 79 -4.80 -0.21 10.29
N VAL A 80 -5.54 0.40 9.37
CA VAL A 80 -5.00 1.52 8.56
C VAL A 80 -4.83 2.76 9.44
N GLY A 81 -5.80 3.04 10.31
CA GLY A 81 -5.71 4.14 11.27
C GLY A 81 -4.49 4.01 12.18
N GLU A 82 -4.24 2.81 12.71
CA GLU A 82 -3.07 2.52 13.54
C GLU A 82 -1.76 2.69 12.77
N VAL A 83 -1.63 2.16 11.54
CA VAL A 83 -0.40 2.34 10.75
C VAL A 83 -0.12 3.84 10.50
N ILE A 84 -1.14 4.61 10.13
CA ILE A 84 -1.00 6.05 9.90
C ILE A 84 -0.60 6.78 11.19
N ALA A 85 -1.20 6.41 12.33
CA ALA A 85 -0.83 6.98 13.62
C ALA A 85 0.63 6.68 13.97
N GLN A 86 1.07 5.44 13.80
CA GLN A 86 2.46 5.04 14.05
C GLN A 86 3.46 5.75 13.13
N LEU A 87 3.14 5.92 11.84
CA LEU A 87 3.97 6.71 10.93
C LEU A 87 4.11 8.17 11.39
N ARG A 88 3.02 8.77 11.90
CA ARG A 88 3.05 10.14 12.45
C ARG A 88 3.88 10.23 13.73
N GLU A 89 3.76 9.26 14.63
CA GLU A 89 4.56 9.19 15.85
C GLU A 89 6.06 9.08 15.55
N LEU A 90 6.42 8.39 14.46
CA LEU A 90 7.79 8.30 13.94
C LEU A 90 8.21 9.49 13.06
N ASN A 91 7.41 10.57 13.02
CA ASN A 91 7.61 11.77 12.19
C ASN A 91 7.60 11.56 10.67
N ALA A 92 7.15 10.41 10.18
CA ALA A 92 7.14 9.99 8.78
C ALA A 92 5.78 10.21 8.09
N HIS A 93 5.24 11.42 8.24
CA HIS A 93 3.93 11.81 7.74
C HIS A 93 3.88 12.06 6.22
N ASP A 94 5.05 12.14 5.60
CA ASP A 94 5.27 12.29 4.16
C ASP A 94 5.11 10.97 3.39
N ILE A 95 5.35 9.83 4.05
CA ILE A 95 5.16 8.49 3.48
C ILE A 95 3.68 8.29 3.12
N LYS A 96 3.41 8.04 1.83
CA LYS A 96 2.03 7.86 1.34
C LYS A 96 1.48 6.51 1.74
N VAL A 97 0.24 6.47 2.21
CA VAL A 97 -0.44 5.20 2.51
C VAL A 97 -1.51 4.92 1.46
N PHE A 98 -1.47 3.73 0.88
CA PHE A 98 -2.55 3.17 0.06
C PHE A 98 -3.03 1.84 0.63
N VAL A 99 -4.28 1.50 0.35
CA VAL A 99 -4.93 0.31 0.92
C VAL A 99 -5.49 -0.53 -0.22
N GLY A 100 -5.39 -1.85 -0.11
CA GLY A 100 -6.10 -2.74 -1.01
C GLY A 100 -6.61 -4.01 -0.35
N GLY A 101 -7.42 -4.76 -1.10
CA GLY A 101 -8.13 -5.94 -0.62
C GLY A 101 -9.64 -5.75 -0.69
N THR A 102 -10.37 -6.35 0.25
CA THR A 102 -11.84 -6.29 0.30
C THR A 102 -12.27 -5.07 1.12
N ILE A 103 -12.31 -3.91 0.46
CA ILE A 103 -12.64 -2.62 1.08
C ILE A 103 -14.02 -2.16 0.60
N PRO A 104 -15.06 -2.16 1.46
CA PRO A 104 -16.39 -1.69 1.10
C PRO A 104 -16.39 -0.24 0.60
N ALA A 105 -17.25 0.08 -0.35
CA ALA A 105 -17.30 1.41 -0.98
C ALA A 105 -17.66 2.50 0.04
N GLU A 106 -18.57 2.19 0.97
CA GLU A 106 -18.99 3.06 2.07
C GLU A 106 -17.87 3.41 3.05
N ASP A 107 -16.81 2.60 3.10
CA ASP A 107 -15.70 2.77 4.04
C ASP A 107 -14.55 3.60 3.44
N GLN A 108 -14.49 3.72 2.12
CA GLN A 108 -13.42 4.47 1.44
C GLN A 108 -13.38 5.97 1.80
N PRO A 109 -14.51 6.68 1.92
CA PRO A 109 -14.50 8.08 2.38
C PRO A 109 -13.83 8.24 3.74
N PHE A 110 -14.13 7.35 4.69
CA PHE A 110 -13.50 7.36 6.00
C PHE A 110 -11.97 7.15 5.91
N LEU A 111 -11.53 6.14 5.15
CA LEU A 111 -10.09 5.91 4.93
C LEU A 111 -9.38 7.14 4.35
N ARG A 112 -10.02 7.86 3.41
CA ARG A 112 -9.47 9.11 2.87
C ARG A 112 -9.33 10.19 3.93
N THR A 113 -10.28 10.32 4.86
CA THR A 113 -10.17 11.29 5.96
C THR A 113 -9.00 10.99 6.91
N LEU A 114 -8.57 9.73 7.02
CA LEU A 114 -7.38 9.36 7.79
C LEU A 114 -6.06 9.76 7.11
N GLY A 115 -6.07 9.96 5.78
CA GLY A 115 -4.89 10.26 4.98
C GLY A 115 -4.54 9.21 3.94
N VAL A 116 -5.40 8.21 3.70
CA VAL A 116 -5.18 7.22 2.63
C VAL A 116 -5.24 7.92 1.26
N THR A 117 -4.16 7.77 0.51
CA THR A 117 -3.98 8.40 -0.81
C THR A 117 -4.78 7.67 -1.89
N ALA A 118 -4.85 6.33 -1.82
CA ALA A 118 -5.58 5.52 -2.79
C ALA A 118 -6.13 4.23 -2.16
N VAL A 119 -7.27 3.76 -2.69
CA VAL A 119 -7.86 2.46 -2.36
C VAL A 119 -7.93 1.61 -3.63
N PHE A 120 -7.43 0.39 -3.57
CA PHE A 120 -7.36 -0.57 -4.66
C PHE A 120 -8.09 -1.86 -4.29
N THR A 121 -9.29 -2.02 -4.83
CA THR A 121 -10.13 -3.21 -4.59
C THR A 121 -9.72 -4.35 -5.52
N ALA A 122 -10.09 -5.60 -5.16
CA ALA A 122 -9.65 -6.81 -5.84
C ALA A 122 -10.10 -6.94 -7.32
N ASP A 123 -11.11 -6.18 -7.72
CA ASP A 123 -11.65 -6.09 -9.07
C ASP A 123 -10.91 -5.07 -9.96
N MET A 124 -10.01 -4.28 -9.40
CA MET A 124 -9.30 -3.24 -10.15
C MET A 124 -8.20 -3.84 -11.04
N PRO A 125 -8.12 -3.44 -12.34
CA PRO A 125 -7.04 -3.85 -13.22
C PRO A 125 -5.67 -3.41 -12.68
N LEU A 126 -4.66 -4.26 -12.82
CA LEU A 126 -3.30 -4.03 -12.30
C LEU A 126 -2.66 -2.78 -12.91
N GLU A 127 -2.92 -2.52 -14.19
CA GLU A 127 -2.44 -1.35 -14.92
C GLU A 127 -3.02 -0.05 -14.33
N THR A 128 -4.26 -0.11 -13.84
CA THR A 128 -4.92 1.01 -13.16
C THR A 128 -4.26 1.28 -11.82
N VAL A 129 -3.85 0.24 -11.08
CA VAL A 129 -3.10 0.40 -9.82
C VAL A 129 -1.77 1.11 -10.08
N VAL A 130 -0.98 0.63 -11.05
CA VAL A 130 0.31 1.22 -11.41
C VAL A 130 0.15 2.66 -11.88
N SER A 131 -0.80 2.93 -12.78
CA SER A 131 -1.02 4.28 -13.33
C SER A 131 -1.49 5.27 -12.27
N ASN A 132 -2.28 4.83 -11.29
CA ASN A 132 -2.68 5.67 -10.16
C ASN A 132 -1.50 5.95 -9.23
N LEU A 133 -0.74 4.93 -8.85
CA LEU A 133 0.43 5.11 -7.98
C LEU A 133 1.50 6.00 -8.63
N GLY A 134 1.77 5.83 -9.93
CA GLY A 134 2.72 6.67 -10.65
C GLY A 134 2.34 8.15 -10.62
N ARG A 135 1.04 8.48 -10.67
CA ARG A 135 0.56 9.87 -10.53
C ARG A 135 0.58 10.37 -9.10
N SER A 136 0.24 9.52 -8.13
CA SER A 136 0.19 9.89 -6.71
C SER A 136 1.57 10.04 -6.07
N LEU A 137 2.60 9.42 -6.65
CA LEU A 137 3.98 9.43 -6.16
C LEU A 137 4.93 10.29 -7.00
N ALA A 138 4.47 10.86 -8.12
CA ALA A 138 5.24 11.80 -8.93
C ALA A 138 5.51 13.10 -8.16
#